data_AF-A0A926W584-F1
#
_entry.id   AF-A0A926W584-F1
#
_cell.length_a   1.000
_cell.length_b   1.000
_cell.length_c   1.000
_cell.angle_alpha   90.00
_cell.angle_beta   90.00
_cell.angle_gamma   90.00
#
_symmetry.space_group_name_H-M   'P 1'
#
loop_
_entity.id
_entity.type
_entity.pdbx_description
1 polymer ?
#
loop_
_entity_poly.entity_id
_entity_poly.type
_entity_poly.pdbx_seq_one_letter_code
_entity_poly.pdbx_strand_id
1 'polypeptide(L)'
;MSHSSALVLKRVFSGFAIAAAAITLSAQAAPAATLSFVQPGDGGTFRPLVPVAPGEYGFEGRGGSPTTWELGVGTQTSVVGSFNEADFAWGALQPFEMTWAPGSLVSVTVGTTSLSYSADWLVGNAIRVIAKQKALLSISEVDGQSLRGSIGDIAGTTLEKLYLTGDSLLDGWTLKGQIQIAPGGNSRNEILITSGNFTPAEPVPEPLTTAALFLVATAGLGLTQRVIKA
;
A
#
# COMPACT_ATOMS: atom_id res chain seq x y z
N MET A 1 13.40 95.56 -3.92
CA MET A 1 11.96 95.83 -4.09
C MET A 1 11.56 95.43 -5.50
N SER A 2 10.88 94.30 -5.69
CA SER A 2 9.89 94.06 -6.75
C SER A 2 9.42 92.61 -6.62
N HIS A 3 8.12 92.46 -6.42
CA HIS A 3 7.39 91.21 -6.35
C HIS A 3 7.26 90.59 -7.75
N SER A 4 7.26 89.26 -7.84
CA SER A 4 6.46 88.57 -8.85
C SER A 4 6.07 87.18 -8.36
N SER A 5 4.76 87.07 -8.14
CA SER A 5 3.98 85.89 -7.78
C SER A 5 3.70 85.04 -9.02
N ALA A 6 3.69 83.72 -8.86
CA ALA A 6 2.92 82.74 -9.66
C ALA A 6 3.17 81.35 -9.08
N LEU A 7 2.25 80.39 -9.03
CA LEU A 7 0.81 80.31 -9.18
C LEU A 7 0.49 78.94 -8.55
N VAL A 8 -0.49 78.89 -7.65
CA VAL A 8 -0.90 77.68 -6.94
C VAL A 8 -1.71 76.77 -7.86
N LEU A 9 -1.35 75.48 -7.96
CA LEU A 9 -2.22 74.46 -8.53
C LEU A 9 -2.41 73.31 -7.52
N LYS A 10 -3.47 73.39 -6.73
CA LYS A 10 -3.93 72.31 -5.84
C LYS A 10 -4.65 71.25 -6.67
N ARG A 11 -4.09 70.04 -6.76
CA ARG A 11 -4.84 68.85 -7.18
C ARG A 11 -5.30 68.09 -5.94
N VAL A 12 -6.62 68.06 -5.74
CA VAL A 12 -7.30 67.20 -4.76
C VAL A 12 -7.44 65.82 -5.39
N PHE A 13 -6.74 64.82 -4.87
CA PHE A 13 -6.95 63.41 -5.23
C PHE A 13 -7.77 62.75 -4.11
N SER A 14 -9.05 62.50 -4.41
CA SER A 14 -9.92 61.69 -3.58
C SER A 14 -9.60 60.22 -3.81
N GLY A 15 -8.84 59.62 -2.90
CA GLY A 15 -8.54 58.18 -2.91
C GLY A 15 -9.72 57.37 -2.37
N PHE A 16 -10.37 56.60 -3.25
CA PHE A 16 -11.26 55.51 -2.87
C PHE A 16 -10.41 54.33 -2.35
N ALA A 17 -10.50 54.03 -1.06
CA ALA A 17 -9.93 52.82 -0.49
C ALA A 17 -10.88 51.64 -0.75
N ILE A 18 -10.55 50.77 -1.70
CA ILE A 18 -11.23 49.49 -1.90
C ILE A 18 -10.57 48.48 -0.96
N ALA A 19 -11.28 48.12 0.11
CA ALA A 19 -10.86 47.04 1.00
C ALA A 19 -11.04 45.69 0.28
N ALA A 20 -9.94 45.10 -0.18
CA ALA A 20 -9.93 43.74 -0.71
C ALA A 20 -10.05 42.74 0.45
N ALA A 21 -11.22 42.14 0.61
CA ALA A 21 -11.41 41.01 1.50
C ALA A 21 -10.66 39.79 0.94
N ALA A 22 -9.58 39.39 1.59
CA ALA A 22 -8.85 38.17 1.26
C ALA A 22 -9.71 36.96 1.66
N ILE A 23 -10.32 36.30 0.68
CA ILE A 23 -10.93 34.99 0.86
C ILE A 23 -9.78 33.99 0.95
N THR A 24 -9.40 33.60 2.16
CA THR A 24 -8.52 32.45 2.38
C THR A 24 -9.29 31.18 2.03
N LEU A 25 -9.12 30.70 0.80
CA LEU A 25 -9.44 29.33 0.41
C LEU A 25 -8.47 28.41 1.15
N SER A 26 -8.85 27.95 2.34
CA SER A 26 -8.19 26.83 2.98
C SER A 26 -8.50 25.60 2.13
N ALA A 27 -7.55 25.20 1.28
CA ALA A 27 -7.59 23.90 0.62
C ALA A 27 -7.61 22.84 1.73
N GLN A 28 -8.77 22.24 1.95
CA GLN A 28 -8.87 21.10 2.85
C GLN A 28 -8.11 19.96 2.19
N ALA A 29 -6.93 19.66 2.73
CA ALA A 29 -6.14 18.52 2.29
C ALA A 29 -7.03 17.29 2.40
N ALA A 30 -7.24 16.61 1.26
CA ALA A 30 -7.89 15.32 1.28
C ALA A 30 -7.12 14.41 2.26
N PRO A 31 -7.80 13.62 3.10
CA PRO A 31 -7.11 12.66 3.94
C PRO A 31 -6.25 11.77 3.04
N ALA A 32 -4.96 11.67 3.37
CA ALA A 32 -4.08 10.75 2.66
C ALA A 32 -4.69 9.35 2.74
N ALA A 33 -4.82 8.68 1.61
CA ALA A 33 -5.27 7.29 1.57
C ALA A 33 -4.36 6.46 2.49
N THR A 34 -4.97 5.80 3.47
CA THR A 34 -4.24 5.06 4.50
C THR A 34 -3.79 3.72 3.93
N LEU A 35 -2.48 3.52 3.84
CA LEU A 35 -1.88 2.22 3.61
C LEU A 35 -1.76 1.46 4.94
N SER A 36 -2.02 0.15 4.91
CA SER A 36 -1.90 -0.72 6.09
C SER A 36 -1.25 -2.06 5.76
N PHE A 37 -0.50 -2.59 6.72
CA PHE A 37 -0.06 -3.97 6.72
C PHE A 37 -1.15 -4.85 7.33
N VAL A 38 -1.47 -5.95 6.66
CA VAL A 38 -2.44 -6.95 7.10
C VAL A 38 -1.79 -8.33 7.06
N GLN A 39 -1.92 -9.08 8.14
CA GLN A 39 -1.42 -10.45 8.24
C GLN A 39 -2.52 -11.44 7.83
N PRO A 40 -2.18 -12.67 7.37
CA PRO A 40 -3.18 -13.66 6.98
C PRO A 40 -4.17 -14.06 8.09
N GLY A 41 -3.83 -13.83 9.35
CA GLY A 41 -4.69 -14.10 10.51
C GLY A 41 -5.80 -13.06 10.74
N ASP A 42 -5.76 -11.93 10.04
CA ASP A 42 -6.67 -10.78 10.30
C ASP A 42 -8.04 -10.93 9.59
N GLY A 43 -8.33 -12.10 9.01
CA GLY A 43 -9.66 -12.49 8.54
C GLY A 43 -10.06 -12.09 7.12
N GLY A 44 -9.21 -11.42 6.34
CA GLY A 44 -9.52 -11.02 4.96
C GLY A 44 -9.22 -12.06 3.88
N THR A 45 -9.74 -11.82 2.66
CA THR A 45 -9.50 -12.64 1.47
C THR A 45 -8.71 -11.86 0.42
N PHE A 46 -7.60 -12.43 -0.05
CA PHE A 46 -6.84 -11.91 -1.18
C PHE A 46 -7.23 -12.65 -2.47
N ARG A 47 -7.52 -11.89 -3.52
CA ARG A 47 -7.79 -12.40 -4.86
C ARG A 47 -6.74 -11.88 -5.85
N PRO A 48 -5.94 -12.75 -6.48
CA PRO A 48 -5.04 -12.32 -7.54
C PRO A 48 -5.82 -11.79 -8.74
N LEU A 49 -5.31 -10.76 -9.41
CA LEU A 49 -5.98 -10.16 -10.57
C LEU A 49 -5.75 -10.93 -11.86
N VAL A 50 -4.60 -11.62 -11.97
CA VAL A 50 -4.27 -12.44 -13.12
C VAL A 50 -4.08 -13.88 -12.65
N PRO A 51 -5.04 -14.79 -12.90
CA PRO A 51 -4.82 -16.21 -12.71
C PRO A 51 -3.92 -16.74 -13.84
N VAL A 52 -2.67 -17.06 -13.55
CA VAL A 52 -1.76 -17.73 -14.48
C VAL A 52 -1.52 -19.16 -14.04
N ALA A 53 -1.54 -20.10 -14.98
CA ALA A 53 -1.21 -21.49 -14.74
C ALA A 53 -0.54 -22.08 -16.00
N PRO A 54 0.61 -22.77 -15.86
CA PRO A 54 1.38 -22.96 -14.63
C PRO A 54 2.17 -21.70 -14.23
N GLY A 55 2.19 -21.35 -12.93
CA GLY A 55 3.10 -20.33 -12.37
C GLY A 55 2.42 -19.14 -11.71
N GLU A 56 3.19 -18.06 -11.53
CA GLU A 56 2.76 -16.82 -10.86
C GLU A 56 3.01 -15.61 -11.75
N TYR A 57 2.31 -14.51 -11.47
CA TYR A 57 2.46 -13.24 -12.18
C TYR A 57 3.07 -12.20 -11.25
N GLY A 58 3.98 -11.39 -11.77
CA GLY A 58 4.65 -10.34 -10.99
C GLY A 58 6.13 -10.60 -10.85
N PHE A 59 6.66 -10.39 -9.65
CA PHE A 59 8.07 -10.57 -9.33
C PHE A 59 8.30 -11.87 -8.56
N GLU A 60 9.33 -12.60 -8.95
CA GLU A 60 9.84 -13.77 -8.22
C GLU A 60 11.36 -13.71 -8.11
N GLY A 61 11.88 -13.69 -6.88
CA GLY A 61 13.30 -13.85 -6.60
C GLY A 61 13.51 -15.21 -5.95
N ARG A 62 14.41 -16.02 -6.51
CA ARG A 62 14.69 -17.37 -6.02
C ARG A 62 16.10 -17.53 -5.51
N GLY A 63 16.21 -18.23 -4.39
CA GLY A 63 17.43 -18.89 -3.99
C GLY A 63 17.82 -19.87 -5.07
N GLY A 64 19.06 -19.79 -5.54
CA GLY A 64 19.69 -20.76 -6.43
C GLY A 64 20.91 -21.42 -5.78
N SER A 65 21.68 -22.15 -6.58
CA SER A 65 23.07 -22.44 -6.25
C SER A 65 23.91 -21.16 -6.39
N PRO A 66 25.15 -21.09 -5.86
CA PRO A 66 26.00 -19.91 -5.99
C PRO A 66 26.17 -19.36 -7.42
N THR A 67 25.86 -20.16 -8.45
CA THR A 67 25.99 -19.83 -9.87
C THR A 67 24.66 -19.84 -10.65
N THR A 68 23.49 -19.99 -10.00
CA THR A 68 22.19 -20.18 -10.70
C THR A 68 21.03 -19.47 -9.99
N TRP A 69 21.26 -18.25 -9.52
CA TRP A 69 20.23 -17.51 -8.80
C TRP A 69 19.32 -16.79 -9.77
N GLU A 70 18.01 -16.93 -9.63
CA GLU A 70 17.05 -16.40 -10.60
C GLU A 70 16.30 -15.20 -10.01
N LEU A 71 16.44 -14.05 -10.66
CA LEU A 71 15.54 -12.90 -10.52
C LEU A 71 14.59 -12.94 -11.71
N GLY A 72 13.27 -12.88 -11.50
CA GLY A 72 12.27 -12.97 -12.56
C GLY A 72 11.16 -11.94 -12.44
N VAL A 73 10.76 -11.35 -13.56
CA VAL A 73 9.51 -10.58 -13.67
C VAL A 73 8.75 -11.02 -14.91
N GLY A 74 7.47 -11.34 -14.76
CA GLY A 74 6.61 -11.70 -15.89
C GLY A 74 5.32 -12.41 -15.50
N THR A 75 4.63 -12.93 -16.49
CA THR A 75 3.46 -13.80 -16.33
C THR A 75 3.93 -15.23 -16.51
N GLN A 76 3.95 -16.04 -15.46
CA GLN A 76 4.57 -17.37 -15.36
C GLN A 76 6.07 -17.34 -15.02
N THR A 77 6.44 -16.65 -13.95
CA THR A 77 7.84 -16.60 -13.42
C THR A 77 8.41 -17.96 -12.99
N SER A 78 7.61 -19.04 -13.05
CA SER A 78 8.04 -20.42 -12.82
C SER A 78 8.24 -21.27 -14.06
N VAL A 79 8.11 -20.69 -15.25
CA VAL A 79 8.29 -21.38 -16.52
C VAL A 79 9.46 -20.73 -17.26
N VAL A 80 10.59 -21.46 -17.36
CA VAL A 80 11.80 -20.98 -18.05
C VAL A 80 11.45 -20.43 -19.44
N GLY A 81 11.95 -19.23 -19.74
CA GLY A 81 11.70 -18.54 -21.02
C GLY A 81 10.35 -17.82 -21.16
N SER A 82 9.50 -17.82 -20.13
CA SER A 82 8.19 -17.11 -20.13
C SER A 82 8.22 -15.75 -19.44
N PHE A 83 9.37 -15.37 -18.88
CA PHE A 83 9.58 -14.15 -18.09
C PHE A 83 10.98 -13.58 -18.36
N ASN A 84 11.23 -12.34 -17.95
CA ASN A 84 12.57 -11.77 -18.03
C ASN A 84 13.35 -12.18 -16.80
N GLU A 85 14.53 -12.77 -17.01
CA GLU A 85 15.37 -13.33 -15.95
C GLU A 85 16.79 -12.75 -15.95
N ALA A 86 17.39 -12.69 -14.76
CA ALA A 86 18.80 -12.36 -14.59
C ALA A 86 19.42 -13.14 -13.43
N ASP A 87 20.71 -13.45 -13.58
CA ASP A 87 21.53 -14.01 -12.51
C ASP A 87 21.82 -12.93 -11.45
N PHE A 88 21.58 -13.24 -10.17
CA PHE A 88 21.84 -12.29 -9.10
C PHE A 88 22.34 -12.93 -7.80
N ALA A 89 23.46 -12.47 -7.24
CA ALA A 89 24.01 -13.05 -6.01
C ALA A 89 23.36 -12.46 -4.74
N TRP A 90 22.41 -13.19 -4.14
CA TRP A 90 21.63 -12.73 -2.97
C TRP A 90 22.30 -12.92 -1.61
N GLY A 91 23.58 -13.34 -1.57
CA GLY A 91 24.28 -13.71 -0.33
C GLY A 91 24.39 -12.60 0.72
N ALA A 92 24.12 -11.34 0.34
CA ALA A 92 24.06 -10.19 1.22
C ALA A 92 22.72 -9.45 1.05
N LEU A 93 22.37 -8.63 2.03
CA LEU A 93 21.22 -7.73 1.98
C LEU A 93 21.43 -6.68 0.88
N GLN A 94 20.45 -6.52 -0.01
CA GLN A 94 20.53 -5.63 -1.17
C GLN A 94 19.41 -4.60 -1.17
N PRO A 95 19.66 -3.38 -1.67
CA PRO A 95 18.59 -2.44 -1.99
C PRO A 95 17.59 -3.07 -2.95
N PHE A 96 16.30 -2.82 -2.71
CA PHE A 96 15.19 -3.31 -3.51
C PHE A 96 14.27 -2.14 -3.87
N GLU A 97 13.89 -2.07 -5.13
CA GLU A 97 12.84 -1.17 -5.60
C GLU A 97 12.01 -1.87 -6.67
N MET A 98 10.70 -1.80 -6.57
CA MET A 98 9.78 -2.34 -7.56
C MET A 98 8.73 -1.29 -7.89
N THR A 99 8.44 -1.13 -9.17
CA THR A 99 7.34 -0.31 -9.68
C THR A 99 6.36 -1.19 -10.43
N TRP A 100 5.07 -1.01 -10.14
CA TRP A 100 3.99 -1.68 -10.84
C TRP A 100 3.03 -0.62 -11.39
N ALA A 101 3.00 -0.46 -12.71
CA ALA A 101 2.12 0.48 -13.38
C ALA A 101 1.03 -0.25 -14.20
N PRO A 102 -0.23 0.18 -14.13
CA PRO A 102 -1.31 -0.44 -14.89
C PRO A 102 -1.08 -0.28 -16.40
N GLY A 103 -1.34 -1.35 -17.16
CA GLY A 103 -1.29 -1.36 -18.63
C GLY A 103 0.06 -1.00 -19.27
N SER A 104 1.15 -1.09 -18.52
CA SER A 104 2.45 -0.61 -18.98
C SER A 104 3.57 -1.58 -18.63
N LEU A 105 4.24 -1.35 -17.49
CA LEU A 105 5.51 -1.93 -17.17
C LEU A 105 5.53 -2.27 -15.68
N VAL A 106 5.94 -3.50 -15.39
CA VAL A 106 6.45 -3.83 -14.06
C VAL A 106 7.95 -3.82 -14.15
N SER A 107 8.61 -3.09 -13.25
CA SER A 107 10.06 -3.06 -13.14
C SER A 107 10.49 -3.40 -11.73
N VAL A 108 11.61 -4.09 -11.61
CA VAL A 108 12.27 -4.38 -10.35
C VAL A 108 13.76 -4.07 -10.48
N THR A 109 14.32 -3.48 -9.44
CA THR A 109 15.74 -3.27 -9.28
C THR A 109 16.18 -3.90 -7.96
N VAL A 110 17.19 -4.76 -8.03
CA VAL A 110 17.85 -5.36 -6.87
C VAL A 110 19.35 -5.08 -6.96
N GLY A 111 19.88 -4.35 -5.98
CA GLY A 111 21.25 -3.85 -6.04
C GLY A 111 21.48 -3.03 -7.32
N THR A 112 22.29 -3.57 -8.24
CA THR A 112 22.59 -2.96 -9.54
C THR A 112 21.88 -3.62 -10.72
N THR A 113 21.07 -4.65 -10.48
CA THR A 113 20.38 -5.41 -11.52
C THR A 113 18.95 -4.93 -11.65
N SER A 114 18.56 -4.55 -12.86
CA SER A 114 17.20 -4.11 -13.16
C SER A 114 16.57 -5.00 -14.22
N LEU A 115 15.34 -5.43 -13.95
CA LEU A 115 14.49 -6.12 -14.91
C LEU A 115 13.21 -5.31 -15.11
N SER A 116 12.67 -5.39 -16.30
CA SER A 116 11.35 -4.85 -16.58
C SER A 116 10.60 -5.76 -17.54
N TYR A 117 9.29 -5.84 -17.39
CA TYR A 117 8.44 -6.66 -18.24
C TYR A 117 7.19 -5.86 -18.59
N SER A 118 6.98 -5.65 -19.88
CA SER A 118 5.82 -4.93 -20.37
C SER A 118 4.69 -5.90 -20.68
N ALA A 119 3.53 -5.66 -20.09
CA ALA A 119 2.31 -6.42 -20.30
C ALA A 119 1.11 -5.56 -19.90
N ASP A 120 -0.10 -6.06 -20.21
CA ASP A 120 -1.37 -5.46 -19.79
C ASP A 120 -1.65 -5.73 -18.30
N TRP A 121 -0.77 -5.20 -17.45
CA TRP A 121 -0.82 -5.43 -16.02
C TRP A 121 -2.08 -4.83 -15.40
N LEU A 122 -2.79 -5.66 -14.64
CA LEU A 122 -3.85 -5.20 -13.76
C LEU A 122 -3.25 -4.78 -12.42
N VAL A 123 -3.89 -3.82 -11.79
CA VAL A 123 -3.55 -3.30 -10.46
C VAL A 123 -4.79 -3.32 -9.59
N GLY A 124 -4.60 -3.67 -8.31
CA GLY A 124 -5.69 -3.74 -7.33
C GLY A 124 -5.35 -2.99 -6.07
N ASN A 125 -6.25 -3.04 -5.09
CA ASN A 125 -6.09 -2.33 -3.83
C ASN A 125 -5.14 -3.03 -2.84
N ALA A 126 -4.36 -4.02 -3.29
CA ALA A 126 -3.43 -4.74 -2.44
C ALA A 126 -2.17 -5.26 -3.15
N ILE A 127 -1.08 -5.32 -2.38
CA ILE A 127 0.16 -6.01 -2.69
C ILE A 127 0.24 -7.25 -1.80
N ARG A 128 0.48 -8.42 -2.38
CA ARG A 128 0.79 -9.64 -1.63
C ARG A 128 2.28 -9.92 -1.76
N VAL A 129 2.94 -10.09 -0.62
CA VAL A 129 4.31 -10.55 -0.51
C VAL A 129 4.33 -11.92 0.16
N ILE A 130 5.05 -12.86 -0.42
CA ILE A 130 5.29 -14.19 0.15
C ILE A 130 6.79 -14.35 0.33
N ALA A 131 7.20 -14.78 1.52
CA ALA A 131 8.58 -15.18 1.80
C ALA A 131 8.61 -16.67 2.16
N LYS A 132 9.44 -17.45 1.45
CA LYS A 132 9.63 -18.88 1.72
C LYS A 132 10.96 -19.11 2.43
N GLN A 133 10.90 -19.78 3.58
CA GLN A 133 12.04 -20.27 4.34
C GLN A 133 13.06 -19.15 4.62
N LYS A 134 14.24 -19.23 4.01
CA LYS A 134 15.38 -18.33 4.27
C LYS A 134 15.37 -17.15 3.31
N ALA A 135 14.31 -16.36 3.36
CA ALA A 135 14.12 -15.20 2.52
C ALA A 135 13.58 -14.05 3.38
N LEU A 136 14.11 -12.86 3.18
CA LEU A 136 13.77 -11.65 3.92
C LEU A 136 13.48 -10.53 2.93
N LEU A 137 12.36 -9.84 3.13
CA LEU A 137 12.08 -8.54 2.53
C LEU A 137 11.76 -7.54 3.65
N SER A 138 12.53 -6.47 3.75
CA SER A 138 12.18 -5.29 4.53
C SER A 138 11.62 -4.23 3.59
N ILE A 139 10.56 -3.56 4.03
CA ILE A 139 9.86 -2.50 3.32
C ILE A 139 10.07 -1.22 4.10
N SER A 140 10.51 -0.17 3.42
CA SER A 140 10.75 1.15 4.01
C SER A 140 9.83 2.24 3.48
N GLU A 141 9.36 2.09 2.24
CA GLU A 141 8.51 3.07 1.56
C GLU A 141 7.59 2.37 0.56
N VAL A 142 6.34 2.84 0.51
CA VAL A 142 5.36 2.45 -0.50
C VAL A 142 4.72 3.70 -1.06
N ASP A 143 4.80 3.87 -2.38
CA ASP A 143 4.24 5.00 -3.10
C ASP A 143 4.61 6.36 -2.49
N GLY A 144 5.90 6.54 -2.18
CA GLY A 144 6.43 7.76 -1.54
C GLY A 144 6.07 7.91 -0.06
N GLN A 145 5.19 7.08 0.49
CA GLN A 145 4.85 7.07 1.91
C GLN A 145 5.86 6.22 2.70
N SER A 146 6.46 6.80 3.74
CA SER A 146 7.31 6.05 4.66
C SER A 146 6.48 5.05 5.45
N LEU A 147 6.62 3.77 5.11
CA LEU A 147 5.87 2.68 5.72
C LEU A 147 6.84 1.52 5.99
N ARG A 148 7.06 1.22 7.27
CA ARG A 148 8.07 0.25 7.70
C ARG A 148 7.44 -1.09 8.06
N GLY A 149 7.87 -2.14 7.38
CA GLY A 149 7.47 -3.51 7.68
C GLY A 149 8.53 -4.50 7.22
N SER A 150 8.39 -5.75 7.60
CA SER A 150 9.25 -6.84 7.15
C SER A 150 8.50 -8.14 7.09
N ILE A 151 8.96 -9.05 6.23
CA ILE A 151 8.46 -10.41 6.11
C ILE A 151 9.63 -11.39 5.93
N GLY A 152 9.54 -12.54 6.59
CA GLY A 152 10.53 -13.59 6.54
C GLY A 152 11.79 -13.30 7.35
N ASP A 153 12.73 -14.24 7.30
CA ASP A 153 14.00 -14.24 8.02
C ASP A 153 15.01 -15.06 7.23
N ILE A 154 16.28 -14.65 7.17
CA ILE A 154 17.36 -15.42 6.55
C ILE A 154 17.68 -16.72 7.31
N ALA A 155 17.28 -16.82 8.57
CA ALA A 155 17.30 -18.04 9.37
C ALA A 155 15.95 -18.81 9.32
N GLY A 156 14.95 -18.27 8.62
CA GLY A 156 13.59 -18.79 8.58
C GLY A 156 13.46 -20.19 7.99
N THR A 157 12.41 -20.89 8.42
CA THR A 157 12.11 -22.26 7.97
C THR A 157 10.67 -22.44 7.48
N THR A 158 9.87 -21.38 7.56
CA THR A 158 8.43 -21.38 7.28
C THR A 158 8.11 -20.52 6.07
N LEU A 159 6.91 -20.69 5.54
CA LEU A 159 6.34 -19.76 4.57
C LEU A 159 5.57 -18.67 5.33
N GLU A 160 5.84 -17.43 5.00
CA GLU A 160 5.16 -16.25 5.52
C GLU A 160 4.46 -15.50 4.40
N LYS A 161 3.38 -14.81 4.73
CA LYS A 161 2.64 -13.96 3.79
C LYS A 161 2.31 -12.64 4.46
N LEU A 162 2.43 -11.56 3.72
CA LEU A 162 2.11 -10.21 4.15
C LEU A 162 1.28 -9.56 3.06
N TYR A 163 0.24 -8.85 3.47
CA TYR A 163 -0.56 -8.03 2.58
C TYR A 163 -0.34 -6.56 2.91
N LEU A 164 -0.19 -5.76 1.88
CA LEU A 164 -0.26 -4.31 1.97
C LEU A 164 -1.53 -3.86 1.28
N THR A 165 -2.38 -3.09 1.95
CA THR A 165 -3.71 -2.75 1.42
C THR A 165 -3.96 -1.26 1.48
N GLY A 166 -4.68 -0.75 0.48
CA GLY A 166 -5.14 0.64 0.43
C GLY A 166 -5.59 1.04 -0.97
N ASP A 167 -6.55 1.96 -1.04
CA ASP A 167 -7.12 2.42 -2.31
C ASP A 167 -6.13 3.27 -3.14
N SER A 168 -5.10 3.83 -2.50
CA SER A 168 -4.00 4.51 -3.21
C SER A 168 -3.15 3.58 -4.06
N LEU A 169 -3.34 2.26 -3.98
CA LEU A 169 -2.60 1.32 -4.82
C LEU A 169 -3.24 1.13 -6.19
N LEU A 170 -4.47 1.62 -6.42
CA LEU A 170 -5.28 1.31 -7.60
C LEU A 170 -4.75 1.90 -8.92
N ASP A 171 -3.98 2.98 -8.86
CA ASP A 171 -3.37 3.64 -10.02
C ASP A 171 -1.94 3.17 -10.31
N GLY A 172 -1.44 2.24 -9.50
CA GLY A 172 -0.07 1.75 -9.54
C GLY A 172 0.58 1.93 -8.18
N TRP A 173 1.81 1.42 -8.04
CA TRP A 173 2.55 1.58 -6.80
C TRP A 173 4.05 1.41 -7.00
N THR A 174 4.80 2.02 -6.09
CA THR A 174 6.22 1.74 -5.90
C THR A 174 6.43 1.11 -4.54
N LEU A 175 7.37 0.17 -4.45
CA LEU A 175 7.73 -0.52 -3.21
C LEU A 175 9.25 -0.49 -3.07
N LYS A 176 9.75 0.09 -1.99
CA LYS A 176 11.20 0.17 -1.72
C LYS A 176 11.57 -0.46 -0.38
N GLY A 177 12.79 -0.98 -0.32
CA GLY A 177 13.37 -1.46 0.91
C GLY A 177 14.63 -2.28 0.65
N GLN A 178 14.75 -3.42 1.34
CA GLN A 178 15.89 -4.31 1.18
C GLN A 178 15.46 -5.76 1.11
N ILE A 179 16.19 -6.56 0.34
CA ILE A 179 15.89 -7.96 0.09
C ILE A 179 17.13 -8.82 0.31
N GLN A 180 16.94 -10.00 0.88
CA GLN A 180 17.98 -11.01 1.02
C GLN A 180 17.37 -12.39 0.88
N ILE A 181 18.03 -13.28 0.14
CA ILE A 181 17.59 -14.65 -0.04
C ILE A 181 18.80 -15.55 0.16
N ALA A 182 18.68 -16.58 1.01
CA ALA A 182 19.77 -17.53 1.18
C ALA A 182 19.88 -18.43 -0.05
N PRO A 183 21.07 -18.98 -0.35
CA PRO A 183 21.22 -19.99 -1.37
C PRO A 183 20.30 -21.19 -1.09
N GLY A 184 19.74 -21.79 -2.13
CA GLY A 184 18.88 -22.96 -2.04
C GLY A 184 18.55 -23.46 -3.45
N GLY A 185 18.52 -24.77 -3.70
CA GLY A 185 18.10 -25.27 -5.01
C GLY A 185 16.58 -25.18 -5.20
N ASN A 186 16.12 -25.09 -6.44
CA ASN A 186 14.73 -25.31 -6.88
C ASN A 186 13.67 -24.45 -6.15
N SER A 187 13.88 -23.13 -6.04
CA SER A 187 12.89 -22.20 -5.45
C SER A 187 12.56 -22.47 -3.98
N ARG A 188 13.44 -23.17 -3.26
CA ARG A 188 13.22 -23.50 -1.84
C ARG A 188 13.12 -22.24 -0.97
N ASN A 189 13.97 -21.26 -1.27
CA ASN A 189 13.93 -19.92 -0.68
C ASN A 189 13.46 -18.96 -1.76
N GLU A 190 12.47 -18.13 -1.47
CA GLU A 190 11.81 -17.33 -2.50
C GLU A 190 11.17 -16.09 -1.89
N ILE A 191 11.22 -14.98 -2.62
CA ILE A 191 10.32 -13.84 -2.45
C ILE A 191 9.42 -13.76 -3.68
N LEU A 192 8.11 -13.75 -3.47
CA LEU A 192 7.11 -13.56 -4.52
C LEU A 192 6.27 -12.32 -4.19
N ILE A 193 6.14 -11.41 -5.16
CA ILE A 193 5.37 -10.17 -5.03
C ILE A 193 4.37 -10.07 -6.18
N THR A 194 3.09 -9.92 -5.83
CA THR A 194 1.97 -9.90 -6.78
C THR A 194 0.96 -8.81 -6.41
N SER A 195 0.32 -8.15 -7.38
CA SER A 195 -0.78 -7.18 -7.13
C SER A 195 -2.16 -7.82 -7.23
N GLY A 196 -3.02 -7.61 -6.24
CA GLY A 196 -4.36 -8.19 -6.22
C GLY A 196 -5.39 -7.29 -5.52
N ASN A 197 -6.57 -7.86 -5.29
CA ASN A 197 -7.57 -7.23 -4.43
C ASN A 197 -7.61 -7.90 -3.07
N PHE A 198 -7.66 -7.09 -2.01
CA PHE A 198 -7.90 -7.57 -0.66
C PHE A 198 -9.26 -7.08 -0.18
N THR A 199 -10.07 -8.02 0.31
CA THR A 199 -11.34 -7.73 0.96
C THR A 199 -11.20 -8.09 2.44
N PRO A 200 -11.24 -7.11 3.36
CA PRO A 200 -11.22 -7.38 4.79
C PRO A 200 -12.36 -8.32 5.23
N ALA A 201 -12.17 -9.03 6.34
CA ALA A 201 -13.30 -9.73 6.96
C ALA A 201 -14.36 -8.70 7.36
N GLU A 202 -15.63 -9.03 7.12
CA GLU A 202 -16.71 -8.31 7.77
C GLU A 202 -16.56 -8.47 9.29
N PRO A 203 -16.56 -7.37 10.08
CA PRO A 203 -16.53 -7.48 11.52
C PRO A 203 -17.75 -8.29 11.96
N VAL A 204 -17.51 -9.39 12.69
CA VAL A 204 -18.58 -10.16 13.30
C VAL A 204 -19.34 -9.19 14.23
N PRO A 205 -20.65 -8.96 14.02
CA PRO A 205 -21.42 -8.12 14.92
C PRO A 205 -21.21 -8.66 16.33
N GLU A 206 -20.69 -7.85 17.25
CA GLU A 206 -20.58 -8.27 18.64
C GLU A 206 -21.98 -8.73 19.07
N PRO A 207 -22.11 -9.92 19.71
CA PRO A 207 -23.40 -10.34 20.21
C PRO A 207 -23.91 -9.24 21.12
N LEU A 208 -25.07 -8.65 20.78
CA LEU A 208 -25.72 -7.59 21.54
C LEU A 208 -25.59 -7.93 23.02
N THR A 209 -24.65 -7.26 23.69
CA THR A 209 -24.37 -7.57 25.09
C THR A 209 -25.67 -7.37 25.83
N THR A 210 -25.96 -8.29 26.74
CA THR A 210 -27.22 -8.50 27.46
C THR A 210 -27.79 -7.22 28.13
N ALA A 211 -27.01 -6.14 28.17
CA ALA A 211 -27.45 -4.79 28.52
C ALA A 211 -28.60 -4.25 27.65
N ALA A 212 -28.65 -4.58 26.35
CA ALA A 212 -29.76 -4.17 25.48
C ALA A 212 -31.08 -4.89 25.82
N LEU A 213 -31.02 -6.14 26.30
CA LEU A 213 -32.18 -6.91 26.75
C LEU A 213 -32.71 -6.45 28.13
N PHE A 214 -31.84 -5.92 29.00
CA PHE A 214 -32.25 -5.41 30.32
C PHE A 214 -33.02 -4.08 30.26
N LEU A 215 -32.75 -3.24 29.25
CA LEU A 215 -33.47 -1.97 29.06
C LEU A 215 -34.89 -2.16 28.52
N VAL A 216 -35.15 -3.22 27.75
CA VAL A 216 -36.52 -3.56 27.31
C VAL A 216 -37.32 -4.20 28.45
N ALA A 217 -36.68 -4.96 29.35
CA ALA A 217 -37.35 -5.61 30.48
C ALA A 217 -37.80 -4.63 31.59
N THR A 218 -37.08 -3.52 31.79
CA THR A 218 -37.45 -2.52 32.81
C THR A 218 -38.54 -1.54 32.35
N ALA A 219 -38.67 -1.29 31.05
CA ALA A 219 -39.80 -0.52 30.50
C ALA A 219 -41.15 -1.28 30.57
N GLY A 220 -41.14 -2.62 30.58
CA GLY A 220 -42.34 -3.44 30.67
C GLY A 220 -42.96 -3.59 32.07
N LEU A 221 -42.20 -3.34 33.14
CA LEU A 221 -42.65 -3.55 34.53
C LEU A 221 -43.21 -2.29 35.21
N GLY A 222 -43.17 -1.12 34.56
CA GLY A 222 -43.62 0.16 35.13
C GLY A 222 -45.11 0.49 34.94
N LEU A 223 -45.89 -0.30 34.19
CA LEU A 223 -47.25 0.09 33.73
C LEU A 223 -48.42 -0.65 34.41
N THR A 224 -48.19 -1.50 35.43
CA THR A 224 -49.27 -2.25 36.11
C THR A 224 -49.37 -1.99 37.62
N GLN A 225 -49.26 -0.74 38.06
CA GLN A 225 -49.81 -0.33 39.36
C GLN A 225 -51.00 0.62 39.15
N ARG A 226 -52.14 0.05 38.73
CA ARG A 226 -53.46 0.71 38.82
C ARG A 226 -54.21 0.17 40.05
N VAL A 227 -54.16 0.97 41.11
CA VAL A 227 -55.16 1.20 42.17
C VAL A 227 -56.34 0.22 42.23
N ILE A 228 -56.35 -0.64 43.25
CA ILE A 228 -57.59 -1.22 43.80
C ILE A 228 -57.93 -0.42 45.06
N LYS A 229 -59.01 0.36 45.02
CA LYS A 229 -59.66 0.91 46.22
C LYS A 229 -60.84 0.01 46.56
N ALA A 230 -60.90 -0.43 47.82
CA ALA A 230 -62.11 -0.89 48.49
C ALA A 230 -62.41 0.09 49.62
#